data_AF-A0A380DL06-F1
#
_entry.id   AF-A0A380DL06-F1
#
_cell.length_a   1.000
_cell.length_b   1.000
_cell.length_c   1.000
_cell.angle_alpha   90.00
_cell.angle_beta   90.00
_cell.angle_gamma   90.00
#
_symmetry.space_group_name_H-M   'P 1'
#
loop_
_entity.id
_entity.type
_entity.pdbx_description
1 polymer ?
#
loop_
_entity_poly.entity_id
_entity_poly.type
_entity_poly.pdbx_seq_one_letter_code
_entity_poly.pdbx_strand_id
1 'polypeptide(L)' 'MSRIPRVVYGADDPKGGCSGSLMNLLQQSNFNHRAIVDKGVLKEACSTLLTTFFKNLRANKKSTN' A
#
# COMPACT_ATOMS: atom_id res chain seq x y z
N MET A 1 -18.81 7.13 0.26
CA MET A 1 -17.82 6.62 -0.72
C MET A 1 -17.31 7.83 -1.51
N SER A 2 -16.00 8.11 -1.45
CA SER A 2 -15.44 9.40 -1.88
C SER A 2 -15.23 9.56 -3.40
N ARG A 3 -15.50 8.51 -4.20
CA ARG A 3 -15.46 8.52 -5.68
C ARG A 3 -14.18 9.13 -6.29
N ILE A 4 -13.04 8.87 -5.65
CA ILE A 4 -11.75 9.39 -6.12
C ILE A 4 -11.42 8.77 -7.49
N PRO A 5 -11.19 9.56 -8.55
CA PRO A 5 -11.03 9.04 -9.91
C PRO A 5 -9.65 8.44 -10.16
N ARG A 6 -8.63 8.86 -9.40
CA ARG A 6 -7.24 8.44 -9.58
C ARG A 6 -6.57 8.18 -8.24
N VAL A 7 -5.93 7.01 -8.12
CA VAL A 7 -5.14 6.61 -6.97
C VAL A 7 -3.70 6.43 -7.43
N VAL A 8 -2.77 7.10 -6.75
CA VAL A 8 -1.34 7.00 -7.02
C VAL A 8 -0.66 6.53 -5.74
N TYR A 9 0.14 5.47 -5.83
CA TYR A 9 0.87 4.94 -4.67
C TYR A 9 2.26 4.41 -5.04
N GLY A 10 3.13 4.33 -4.02
CA GLY A 10 4.53 3.92 -4.18
C GLY A 10 4.78 2.43 -3.98
N ALA A 11 4.96 2.01 -2.73
CA ALA A 11 5.21 0.62 -2.39
C ALA A 11 3.92 -0.22 -2.42
N ASP A 12 4.01 -1.45 -2.93
CA ASP A 12 2.92 -2.42 -2.83
C ASP A 12 2.82 -2.98 -1.40
N ASP A 13 1.61 -3.27 -0.94
CA ASP A 13 1.38 -4.04 0.28
C ASP A 13 1.01 -5.49 -0.07
N PRO A 14 1.96 -6.44 0.00
CA PRO A 14 1.69 -7.84 -0.35
C PRO A 14 0.77 -8.54 0.64
N LYS A 15 0.55 -7.99 1.85
CA LYS A 15 -0.28 -8.63 2.88
C LYS A 15 -1.72 -8.14 2.86
N GLY A 16 -1.92 -6.83 2.69
CA GLY A 16 -3.24 -6.19 2.80
C GLY A 16 -3.66 -5.33 1.61
N GLY A 17 -2.87 -5.23 0.55
CA GLY A 17 -3.13 -4.32 -0.56
C GLY A 17 -4.38 -4.70 -1.37
N CYS A 18 -5.36 -3.80 -1.45
CA CYS A 18 -6.60 -4.01 -2.21
C CYS A 18 -6.63 -3.31 -3.59
N SER A 19 -5.49 -2.82 -4.06
CA SER A 19 -5.30 -2.19 -5.38
C SER A 19 -4.59 -3.11 -6.39
N GLY A 20 -4.67 -4.43 -6.19
CA GLY A 20 -4.07 -5.43 -7.07
C GLY A 20 -3.13 -6.44 -6.40
N SER A 21 -2.93 -6.38 -5.08
CA SER A 21 -2.11 -7.37 -4.35
C SER A 21 -2.95 -8.54 -3.83
N LEU A 22 -3.73 -8.33 -2.77
CA LEU A 22 -4.67 -9.33 -2.23
C LEU A 22 -5.97 -9.38 -3.05
N MET A 23 -6.45 -8.22 -3.48
CA MET A 23 -7.64 -8.05 -4.33
C MET A 23 -7.53 -6.74 -5.09
N ASN A 24 -8.43 -6.49 -6.05
CA ASN A 24 -8.43 -5.26 -6.84
C ASN A 24 -9.79 -4.55 -6.75
N LEU A 25 -10.10 -3.99 -5.57
CA LEU A 25 -11.36 -3.31 -5.27
C LEU A 25 -11.59 -2.10 -6.18
N LEU A 26 -10.53 -1.36 -6.49
CA LEU A 26 -10.60 -0.11 -7.26
C LEU A 26 -11.01 -0.31 -8.72
N GLN A 27 -10.98 -1.54 -9.22
CA GLN A 27 -11.32 -1.89 -10.60
C GLN A 27 -12.35 -3.03 -10.69
N GLN A 28 -13.03 -3.38 -9.59
CA GLN A 28 -14.08 -4.42 -9.64
C GLN A 28 -15.24 -4.00 -10.55
N SER A 29 -15.71 -4.93 -11.38
CA SER A 29 -16.86 -4.73 -12.27
C SER A 29 -18.16 -4.48 -11.50
N ASN A 30 -18.33 -5.13 -10.34
CA ASN A 30 -19.58 -5.13 -9.60
C ASN A 30 -19.79 -3.86 -8.75
N PHE A 31 -18.79 -2.96 -8.72
CA PHE A 31 -18.90 -1.69 -8.01
C PHE A 31 -19.26 -0.54 -8.95
N ASN A 32 -20.00 0.42 -8.39
CA ASN A 32 -20.52 1.60 -9.07
C ASN A 32 -19.48 2.73 -9.25
N HIS A 33 -18.22 2.47 -8.91
CA HIS A 33 -17.09 3.40 -9.07
C HIS A 33 -15.81 2.61 -9.39
N ARG A 34 -14.99 3.14 -10.29
CA ARG A 34 -13.67 2.59 -10.63
C ARG A 34 -12.67 3.72 -10.72
N ALA A 35 -11.45 3.46 -10.27
CA ALA A 35 -10.36 4.43 -10.29
C ALA A 35 -9.23 3.97 -11.22
N ILE A 36 -8.56 4.95 -11.84
CA ILE A 36 -7.27 4.74 -12.48
C ILE A 36 -6.23 4.57 -11.37
N VAL A 37 -5.38 3.55 -11.48
CA VAL A 37 -4.39 3.21 -10.46
C VAL A 37 -2.99 3.30 -11.06
N ASP A 38 -2.21 4.28 -10.60
CA ASP A 38 -0.79 4.38 -10.91
C ASP A 38 0.02 3.85 -9.72
N LYS A 39 0.71 2.74 -9.95
CA LYS A 39 1.50 2.05 -8.92
C LYS A 39 3.00 2.25 -9.14
N GLY A 40 3.76 2.19 -8.05
CA GLY A 40 5.21 2.18 -8.11
C GLY A 40 5.88 3.55 -8.10
N VAL A 41 5.15 4.64 -7.88
CA VAL A 41 5.72 5.99 -7.84
C VAL A 41 6.66 6.11 -6.64
N LEU A 42 7.95 6.28 -6.89
CA LEU A 42 8.99 6.25 -5.86
C LEU A 42 9.00 4.95 -5.02
N LYS A 43 8.68 3.80 -5.66
CA LYS A 43 8.54 2.50 -4.99
C LYS A 43 9.68 2.17 -4.03
N GLU A 44 10.92 2.34 -4.46
CA GLU A 44 12.12 2.01 -3.66
C GLU A 44 12.24 2.89 -2.42
N ALA A 45 12.03 4.19 -2.56
CA ALA A 45 12.08 5.14 -1.44
C ALA A 45 10.96 4.82 -0.42
N CYS A 46 9.72 4.63 -0.89
CA CYS A 46 8.61 4.24 -0.02
C CYS A 46 8.85 2.89 0.68
N SER A 47 9.38 1.90 -0.03
CA SER A 47 9.65 0.56 0.54
C SER A 47 10.77 0.62 1.58
N THR A 48 11.81 1.42 1.33
CA THR A 48 12.93 1.62 2.26
C THR A 48 12.46 2.28 3.56
N LEU A 49 11.58 3.29 3.46
CA LEU A 49 10.99 3.95 4.64
C LEU A 49 10.23 2.97 5.53
N LEU A 50 9.30 2.20 4.95
CA LEU A 50 8.52 1.19 5.68
C LEU A 50 9.42 0.11 6.31
N THR A 51 10.39 -0.40 5.54
CA THR A 51 11.32 -1.44 6.00
C THR A 51 12.14 -0.95 7.20
N THR A 52 12.65 0.27 7.13
CA THR A 52 13.45 0.89 8.19
C THR A 52 12.61 1.09 9.45
N PHE A 53 11.39 1.61 9.30
CA PHE A 53 10.47 1.79 10.42
C PHE A 53 10.21 0.48 11.17
N PHE A 54 9.80 -0.58 10.47
CA PHE A 54 9.49 -1.86 11.12
C PHE A 54 10.73 -2.58 11.65
N LYS A 55 11.91 -2.37 11.05
CA LYS A 55 13.19 -2.86 11.60
C LYS A 55 13.46 -2.23 12.96
N ASN A 56 13.36 -0.91 13.06
CA ASN A 56 13.59 -0.16 14.29
C ASN A 56 12.54 -0.50 15.36
N LEU A 57 11.27 -0.59 14.97
CA LEU A 57 10.18 -1.01 15.88
C LEU A 57 10.45 -2.37 16.53
N ARG A 58 10.91 -3.35 15.73
CA ARG A 58 11.26 -4.70 16.23
C ARG A 58 12.51 -4.69 17.10
N ALA A 59 13.50 -3.85 16.81
CA ALA A 59 14.70 -3.72 17.62
C ALA A 59 14.37 -3.15 19.00
N ASN A 60 13.57 -2.07 19.06
CA ASN A 60 13.16 -1.45 20.31
C ASN A 60 12.33 -2.41 21.19
N LYS A 61 11.48 -3.23 20.59
CA LYS A 61 10.73 -4.25 21.34
C LYS A 61 11.64 -5.30 21.99
N LYS A 62 12.78 -5.63 21.36
CA LYS A 62 13.75 -6.58 21.92
C LYS A 62 14.62 -5.99 23.03
N SER A 63 14.86 -4.68 23.04
CA SER A 63 15.68 -4.03 24.07
C SER A 63 14.93 -3.77 25.38
N THR A 64 13.61 -3.73 25.34
CA THR A 64 12.74 -3.50 26.52
C THR A 64 12.31 -4.81 27.20
N ASN A 65 12.60 -5.95 26.59
CA ASN A 65 12.31 -7.30 27.09
C ASN A 65 13.59 -7.95 27.63
#